data_AF-A0A0Q5V0I2-F1
#
_entry.id   AF-A0A0Q5V0I2-F1
#
_cell.length_a   1.000
_cell.length_b   1.000
_cell.length_c   1.000
_cell.angle_alpha   90.00
_cell.angle_beta   90.00
_cell.angle_gamma   90.00
#
_symmetry.space_group_name_H-M   'P 1'
#
loop_
_entity.id
_entity.type
_entity.pdbx_description
1 polymer ?
#
loop_
_entity_poly.entity_id
_entity_poly.type
_entity_poly.pdbx_seq_one_letter_code
_entity_poly.pdbx_strand_id
1 'polypeptide(L)'
;MHVVVAFSPNYGTADAPELGNAFWLVESPANRAIAEQKWKAKSTDPNSAILKSGDAPDVEGMFATVDLHHPNWSRVDFIGASLTNGLEYLFRDAGFQIAELPSGFALTRQVL
;
A
#
# COMPACT_ATOMS: atom_id res chain seq x y z
N MET A 1 7.64 -0.31 10.37
CA MET A 1 6.37 -0.98 10.05
C MET A 1 6.18 -1.06 8.54
N HIS A 2 5.75 -2.19 8.01
CA HIS A 2 5.48 -2.37 6.58
C HIS A 2 3.99 -2.18 6.30
N VAL A 3 3.68 -1.33 5.33
CA VAL A 3 2.31 -1.03 4.91
C VAL A 3 2.14 -1.37 3.44
N VAL A 4 1.00 -1.94 3.06
CA VAL A 4 0.67 -2.23 1.66
C VAL A 4 -0.56 -1.45 1.23
N VAL A 5 -0.44 -0.68 0.15
CA VAL A 5 -1.55 0.00 -0.51
C VAL A 5 -1.73 -0.65 -1.88
N ALA A 6 -2.81 -1.41 -2.06
CA ALA A 6 -3.09 -2.11 -3.31
C ALA A 6 -4.28 -1.48 -4.04
N PHE A 7 -3.99 -0.83 -5.16
CA PHE A 7 -4.98 -0.34 -6.12
C PHE A 7 -5.40 -1.42 -7.13
N SER A 8 -4.71 -2.57 -7.16
CA SER A 8 -5.10 -3.66 -8.04
C SER A 8 -6.27 -4.47 -7.46
N PRO A 9 -7.39 -4.63 -8.20
CA PRO A 9 -8.54 -5.39 -7.70
C PRO A 9 -8.27 -6.89 -7.61
N ASN A 10 -7.25 -7.40 -8.30
CA ASN A 10 -6.88 -8.82 -8.27
C ASN A 10 -5.73 -9.12 -7.27
N TYR A 11 -5.28 -8.16 -6.47
CA TYR A 11 -4.15 -8.36 -5.57
C TYR A 11 -4.34 -9.56 -4.64
N GLY A 12 -5.54 -9.73 -4.08
CA GLY A 12 -5.88 -10.87 -3.23
C GLY A 12 -5.94 -12.24 -3.92
N THR A 13 -5.77 -12.31 -5.24
CA THR A 13 -5.64 -13.56 -5.99
C THR A 13 -4.19 -13.95 -6.28
N ALA A 14 -3.22 -13.10 -5.94
CA ALA A 14 -1.81 -13.44 -6.06
C ALA A 14 -1.48 -14.69 -5.20
N ASP A 15 -0.47 -15.45 -5.61
CA ASP A 15 0.04 -16.55 -4.77
C ASP A 15 0.70 -15.93 -3.52
N ALA A 16 0.14 -16.23 -2.35
CA ALA A 16 0.55 -15.69 -1.04
C ALA A 16 0.73 -14.14 -1.00
N PRO A 17 -0.34 -13.33 -1.10
CA PRO A 17 -0.22 -11.88 -1.09
C PRO A 17 0.31 -11.38 0.28
N GLU A 18 1.41 -10.64 0.24
CA GLU A 18 2.04 -10.07 1.44
C GLU A 18 1.35 -8.77 1.84
N LEU A 19 0.49 -8.80 2.85
CA LEU A 19 -0.28 -7.62 3.28
C LEU A 19 0.45 -6.69 4.27
N GLY A 20 1.71 -6.94 4.56
CA GLY A 20 2.48 -6.21 5.57
C GLY A 20 1.84 -6.26 6.98
N ASN A 21 2.16 -5.27 7.81
CA ASN A 21 1.57 -5.09 9.14
C ASN A 21 0.20 -4.39 9.08
N ALA A 22 0.01 -3.50 8.12
CA ALA A 22 -1.25 -2.82 7.82
C ALA A 22 -1.47 -2.73 6.32
N PHE A 23 -2.73 -2.62 5.89
CA PHE A 23 -3.05 -2.55 4.47
C PHE A 23 -4.21 -1.63 4.14
N TRP A 24 -4.20 -1.09 2.93
CA TRP A 24 -5.36 -0.50 2.26
C TRP A 24 -5.52 -1.15 0.91
N LEU A 25 -6.63 -1.86 0.70
CA LEU A 25 -6.88 -2.55 -0.57
C LEU A 25 -8.09 -1.94 -1.26
N VAL A 26 -8.02 -1.75 -2.57
CA VAL A 26 -9.21 -1.38 -3.36
C VAL A 26 -10.29 -2.45 -3.23
N GLU A 27 -11.53 -2.02 -3.21
CA GLU A 27 -12.70 -2.87 -3.09
C GLU A 27 -12.80 -3.82 -4.29
N SER A 28 -12.70 -5.12 -3.98
CA SER A 28 -12.99 -6.20 -4.90
C SER A 28 -13.35 -7.47 -4.11
N PRO A 29 -14.01 -8.46 -4.73
CA PRO A 29 -14.25 -9.74 -4.08
C PRO A 29 -12.96 -10.42 -3.59
N ALA A 30 -11.88 -10.36 -4.38
CA ALA A 30 -10.60 -10.96 -4.04
C ALA A 30 -9.94 -10.27 -2.83
N ASN A 31 -9.85 -8.94 -2.86
CA ASN A 31 -9.22 -8.16 -1.80
C ASN A 31 -10.04 -8.23 -0.49
N ARG A 32 -11.36 -8.23 -0.59
CA ARG A 32 -12.24 -8.42 0.58
C ARG A 32 -12.02 -9.78 1.24
N ALA A 33 -11.94 -10.85 0.45
CA ALA A 33 -11.76 -12.19 0.98
C ALA A 33 -10.48 -12.31 1.82
N ILE A 34 -9.35 -11.77 1.33
CA ILE A 34 -8.08 -11.81 2.08
C ILE A 34 -8.08 -10.87 3.30
N ALA A 35 -8.70 -9.69 3.20
CA ALA A 35 -8.80 -8.76 4.33
C ALA A 35 -9.62 -9.37 5.48
N GLU A 36 -10.76 -9.98 5.17
CA GLU A 36 -11.60 -10.66 6.16
C GLU A 36 -10.87 -11.81 6.86
N GLN A 37 -10.06 -12.58 6.13
CA GLN A 37 -9.23 -13.64 6.73
C GLN A 37 -8.22 -13.06 7.72
N LYS A 38 -7.53 -11.96 7.37
CA LYS A 38 -6.56 -11.30 8.25
C LYS A 38 -7.18 -10.70 9.49
N TRP A 39 -8.33 -10.04 9.36
CA TRP A 39 -9.08 -9.48 10.48
C TRP A 39 -9.59 -10.57 11.43
N LYS A 40 -10.14 -11.68 10.90
CA LYS A 40 -10.55 -12.83 11.72
C LYS A 40 -9.38 -13.42 12.50
N ALA A 41 -8.20 -13.49 11.88
CA ALA A 41 -6.98 -13.95 12.53
C ALA A 41 -6.37 -12.94 13.50
N LYS A 42 -6.89 -11.71 13.60
CA LYS A 42 -6.32 -10.60 14.39
C LYS A 42 -4.83 -10.38 14.12
N SER A 43 -4.44 -10.60 12.86
CA SER A 43 -3.04 -10.66 12.43
C SER A 43 -2.54 -9.36 11.79
N THR A 44 -3.38 -8.32 11.78
CA THR A 44 -3.12 -7.04 11.11
C THR A 44 -3.59 -5.87 11.95
N ASP A 45 -3.06 -4.69 11.67
CA ASP A 45 -3.39 -3.45 12.34
C ASP A 45 -4.89 -3.10 12.17
N PRO A 46 -5.58 -2.60 13.23
CA PRO A 46 -6.98 -2.19 13.16
C PRO A 46 -7.27 -1.05 12.16
N ASN A 47 -6.27 -0.26 11.75
CA ASN A 47 -6.43 0.76 10.70
C ASN A 47 -6.36 0.18 9.28
N SER A 48 -6.19 -1.15 9.12
CA SER A 48 -6.24 -1.78 7.81
C SER A 48 -7.66 -1.73 7.24
N ALA A 49 -7.81 -1.34 5.97
CA ALA A 49 -9.13 -1.03 5.39
C ALA A 49 -9.29 -1.47 3.93
N ILE A 50 -10.55 -1.52 3.50
CA ILE A 50 -10.95 -1.60 2.09
C ILE A 50 -11.35 -0.21 1.61
N LEU A 51 -10.74 0.24 0.51
CA LEU A 51 -10.99 1.51 -0.15
C LEU A 51 -12.02 1.36 -1.25
N LYS A 52 -12.89 2.35 -1.48
CA LYS A 52 -13.70 2.38 -2.70
C LYS A 52 -12.80 2.59 -3.91
N SER A 53 -13.08 1.87 -5.00
CA SER A 53 -12.40 2.07 -6.28
C SER A 53 -12.74 3.44 -6.88
N GLY A 54 -11.74 4.29 -7.11
CA GLY A 54 -11.83 5.44 -8.01
C GLY A 54 -11.33 5.07 -9.42
N ASP A 55 -11.45 6.00 -10.37
CA ASP A 55 -11.02 5.79 -11.77
C ASP A 55 -9.49 5.71 -11.92
N ALA A 56 -8.72 6.30 -10.99
CA ALA A 56 -7.27 6.30 -10.99
C ALA A 56 -6.68 6.10 -9.57
N PRO A 57 -5.50 5.46 -9.45
CA PRO A 57 -4.78 5.37 -8.18
C PRO A 57 -4.39 6.75 -7.63
N ASP A 58 -4.99 7.16 -6.50
CA ASP A 58 -4.57 8.35 -5.74
C ASP A 58 -3.42 7.98 -4.78
N VAL A 59 -2.21 7.89 -5.35
CA VAL A 59 -1.02 7.51 -4.59
C VAL A 59 -0.69 8.53 -3.49
N GLU A 60 -0.78 9.83 -3.80
CA GLU A 60 -0.40 10.90 -2.87
C GLU A 60 -1.37 10.98 -1.69
N GLY A 61 -2.68 10.95 -1.96
CA GLY A 61 -3.70 10.95 -0.91
C GLY A 61 -3.63 9.70 -0.03
N MET A 62 -3.36 8.53 -0.63
CA MET A 62 -3.15 7.31 0.14
C MET A 62 -1.87 7.34 0.95
N PHE A 63 -0.78 7.89 0.43
CA PHE A 63 0.46 8.05 1.19
C PHE A 63 0.25 8.97 2.40
N ALA A 64 -0.44 10.10 2.23
CA ALA A 64 -0.78 10.99 3.34
C ALA A 64 -1.63 10.29 4.42
N THR A 65 -2.56 9.42 3.99
CA THR A 65 -3.35 8.58 4.91
C THR A 65 -2.47 7.60 5.69
N VAL A 66 -1.54 6.93 5.02
CA VAL A 66 -0.58 6.02 5.67
C VAL A 66 0.29 6.78 6.67
N ASP A 67 0.82 7.94 6.30
CA ASP A 67 1.68 8.73 7.18
C ASP A 67 0.94 9.23 8.43
N LEU A 68 -0.33 9.60 8.28
CA LEU A 68 -1.21 10.03 9.37
C LEU A 68 -1.51 8.89 10.36
N HIS A 69 -1.87 7.70 9.86
CA HIS A 69 -2.32 6.58 10.70
C HIS A 69 -1.16 5.72 11.22
N HIS A 70 -0.02 5.69 10.50
CA HIS A 70 1.15 4.89 10.82
C HIS A 70 2.45 5.70 10.71
N PRO A 71 2.64 6.77 11.49
CA PRO A 71 3.84 7.62 11.39
C PRO A 71 5.17 6.88 11.69
N ASN A 72 5.12 5.63 12.16
CA ASN A 72 6.24 4.72 12.38
C ASN A 72 6.46 3.71 11.21
N TRP A 73 5.83 3.92 10.06
CA TRP A 73 6.10 3.13 8.87
C TRP A 73 7.58 3.25 8.47
N SER A 74 8.13 2.15 7.98
CA SER A 74 9.49 2.04 7.47
C SER A 74 9.50 1.72 5.98
N ARG A 75 8.45 1.04 5.49
CA ARG A 75 8.25 0.69 4.10
C ARG A 75 6.76 0.79 3.72
N VAL A 76 6.46 1.36 2.57
CA VAL A 76 5.12 1.35 1.96
C VAL A 76 5.22 0.79 0.54
N ASP A 77 4.47 -0.27 0.25
CA ASP A 77 4.38 -0.82 -1.10
C ASP A 77 3.09 -0.37 -1.77
N PHE A 78 3.20 0.28 -2.92
CA PHE A 78 2.09 0.69 -3.77
C PHE A 78 1.94 -0.30 -4.91
N ILE A 79 0.90 -1.13 -4.85
CA ILE A 79 0.62 -2.20 -5.82
C ILE A 79 -0.50 -1.77 -6.78
N GLY A 80 -0.32 -2.01 -8.07
CA GLY A 80 -1.26 -1.59 -9.11
C GLY A 80 -1.16 -0.10 -9.48
N ALA A 81 -0.11 0.58 -9.02
CA ALA A 81 0.21 1.95 -9.41
C ALA A 81 1.61 1.99 -10.05
N SER A 82 1.73 2.67 -11.18
CA SER A 82 3.03 2.88 -11.84
C SER A 82 3.79 4.02 -11.19
N LEU A 83 5.11 3.86 -11.02
CA LEU A 83 5.98 4.95 -10.64
C LEU A 83 6.13 5.91 -11.82
N THR A 84 5.39 7.03 -11.80
CA THR A 84 5.54 8.09 -12.80
C THR A 84 6.72 8.99 -12.45
N ASN A 85 7.27 9.71 -13.43
CA ASN A 85 8.34 10.69 -13.18
C ASN A 85 7.94 11.75 -12.13
N GLY A 86 6.65 12.12 -12.06
CA GLY A 86 6.15 13.07 -11.07
C GLY A 86 6.19 12.51 -9.64
N LEU A 87 5.73 11.26 -9.47
CA LEU A 87 5.80 10.56 -8.17
C LEU A 87 7.24 10.30 -7.75
N GLU A 88 8.09 9.88 -8.69
CA GLU A 88 9.51 9.67 -8.41
C GLU A 88 10.17 10.95 -7.92
N TYR A 89 9.98 12.06 -8.63
CA TYR A 89 10.52 13.36 -8.22
C TYR A 89 10.02 13.77 -6.84
N LEU A 90 8.69 13.71 -6.61
CA LEU A 90 8.07 14.07 -5.34
C LEU A 90 8.66 13.29 -4.16
N PHE A 91 8.73 11.96 -4.27
CA PHE A 91 9.18 11.13 -3.16
C PHE A 91 10.70 11.20 -2.94
N ARG A 92 11.49 11.39 -4.00
CA ARG A 92 12.94 11.63 -3.85
C ARG A 92 13.23 12.98 -3.22
N ASP A 93 12.51 14.03 -3.60
CA ASP A 93 12.64 15.37 -3.01
C ASP A 93 12.31 15.34 -1.51
N ALA A 94 11.30 14.54 -1.12
CA ALA A 94 10.98 14.27 0.28
C ALA A 94 11.98 13.34 1.01
N GLY A 95 13.05 12.88 0.34
CA GLY A 95 14.13 12.09 0.94
C GLY A 95 13.86 10.58 1.05
N PHE A 96 12.84 10.06 0.38
CA PHE A 96 12.54 8.63 0.38
C PHE A 96 13.41 7.86 -0.62
N GLN A 97 13.75 6.62 -0.25
CA GLN A 97 14.25 5.63 -1.22
C GLN A 97 13.08 5.00 -1.96
N ILE A 98 13.26 4.80 -3.26
CA ILE A 98 12.24 4.24 -4.14
C ILE A 98 12.81 3.00 -4.82
N ALA A 99 12.03 1.92 -4.84
CA ALA A 99 12.34 0.71 -5.59
C ALA A 99 11.16 0.32 -6.48
N GLU A 100 11.39 0.13 -7.78
CA GLU A 100 10.37 -0.44 -8.66
C GLU A 100 10.14 -1.92 -8.34
N LEU A 101 8.88 -2.33 -8.42
CA LEU A 101 8.42 -3.70 -8.25
C LEU A 101 7.70 -4.14 -9.54
N PRO A 102 7.66 -5.44 -9.85
CA PRO A 102 6.92 -5.94 -11.03
C PRO A 102 5.44 -5.53 -11.06
N SER A 103 4.85 -5.27 -9.89
CA SER A 103 3.44 -4.91 -9.70
C SER A 103 3.23 -3.47 -9.21
N GLY A 104 4.27 -2.64 -9.15
CA GLY A 104 4.18 -1.25 -8.69
C GLY A 104 5.51 -0.69 -8.20
N PHE A 105 5.54 -0.09 -7.02
CA PHE A 105 6.79 0.41 -6.42
C PHE A 105 6.72 0.46 -4.89
N ALA A 106 7.89 0.57 -4.26
CA ALA A 106 8.03 0.69 -2.81
C ALA A 106 8.70 2.01 -2.43
N LEU A 107 8.23 2.60 -1.34
CA LEU A 107 8.90 3.70 -0.64
C LEU A 107 9.50 3.17 0.65
N THR A 108 10.72 3.61 0.96
CA THR A 108 11.40 3.29 2.23
C THR A 108 11.93 4.58 2.84
N ARG A 109 11.70 4.77 4.15
CA ARG A 109 12.34 5.87 4.88
C ARG A 109 13.83 5.57 4.99
N GLN A 110 14.69 6.53 4.66
CA GLN A 110 16.06 6.47 5.13
C GLN A 110 16.03 6.64 6.65
N VAL A 111 16.39 5.61 7.37
CA VAL A 111 16.75 5.76 8.79
C VAL A 111 18.17 6.35 8.76
N LEU A 112 18.26 7.66 8.93
CA LEU A 112 19.52 8.34 9.24
C LEU A 112 19.93 7.99 10.67
#